data_AF-A0A1F5XH03-F1
#
_entry.id   AF-A0A1F5XH03-F1
#
_cell.length_a   1.000
_cell.length_b   1.000
_cell.length_c   1.000
_cell.angle_alpha   90.00
_cell.angle_beta   90.00
_cell.angle_gamma   90.00
#
_symmetry.space_group_name_H-M   'P 1'
#
loop_
_entity.id
_entity.type
_entity.pdbx_description
1 polymer ?
#
loop_
_entity_poly.entity_id
_entity_poly.type
_entity_poly.pdbx_seq_one_letter_code
_entity_poly.pdbx_strand_id
1 'polypeptide(L)'
;MTFYFGEKEGDELMRKINLRDINRHARRWDHPVKGLLKYAQSVKKHGGDILKLPKKDRERYCVSLVGLALKNDSNLDWWTHMPNSDPPDGLVMTLRQEKNGAYMGYMREVEVVEHRDASEKILDVIRSKMAEKTYESNTILVCLALTPAIYDFQKLATMLASIKSSLKHIFVVFTGISLTQGLLSADQIQTTYTMVQLLPVFGQTTLNIRPYLDDFKERYNKGQESRIIENNRLYYGTANPKHVKNNS
;
A
#
# COMPACT_ATOMS: atom_id res chain seq x y z
N MET A 1 -7.40 -1.24 -17.13
CA MET A 1 -7.27 0.15 -16.68
C MET A 1 -6.16 0.16 -15.64
N THR A 2 -5.05 0.80 -15.99
CA THR A 2 -3.79 0.87 -15.24
C THR A 2 -3.93 2.04 -14.27
N PHE A 3 -3.57 1.86 -13.00
CA PHE A 3 -3.39 3.01 -12.12
C PHE A 3 -2.30 3.90 -12.72
N TYR A 4 -2.34 5.20 -12.43
CA TYR A 4 -1.27 6.07 -12.90
C TYR A 4 -0.09 5.98 -11.93
N PHE A 5 0.54 4.80 -11.86
CA PHE A 5 1.85 4.60 -11.23
C PHE A 5 2.95 4.36 -12.29
N GLY A 6 2.62 4.52 -13.58
CA GLY A 6 3.28 3.91 -14.74
C GLY A 6 4.82 3.91 -14.74
N GLU A 7 5.42 2.83 -15.22
CA GLU A 7 6.88 2.58 -15.16
C GLU A 7 7.77 3.68 -15.74
N LYS A 8 7.34 4.44 -16.75
CA LYS A 8 8.19 5.46 -17.41
C LYS A 8 8.25 6.78 -16.66
N GLU A 9 7.12 7.29 -16.17
CA GLU A 9 7.05 8.54 -15.39
C GLU A 9 7.16 8.27 -13.90
N GLY A 10 6.67 7.12 -13.42
CA GLY A 10 6.84 6.65 -12.06
C GLY A 10 8.31 6.48 -11.67
N ASP A 11 9.17 6.01 -12.58
CA ASP A 11 10.62 5.93 -12.35
C ASP A 11 11.28 7.32 -12.20
N GLU A 12 10.79 8.32 -12.93
CA GLU A 12 11.26 9.72 -12.82
C GLU A 12 10.79 10.37 -11.50
N LEU A 13 9.64 9.92 -11.00
CA LEU A 13 9.05 10.36 -9.75
C LEU A 13 9.60 9.59 -8.53
N MET A 14 10.13 8.39 -8.70
CA MET A 14 10.65 7.59 -7.59
C MET A 14 12.07 7.98 -7.24
N ARG A 15 12.34 8.18 -5.95
CA ARG A 15 13.71 8.43 -5.49
C ARG A 15 14.53 7.15 -5.69
N LYS A 16 15.39 7.16 -6.71
CA LYS A 16 16.36 6.10 -6.97
C LYS A 16 17.39 6.08 -5.83
N ILE A 17 17.38 5.03 -5.03
CA ILE A 17 18.25 4.88 -3.85
C ILE A 17 19.01 3.56 -3.89
N ASN A 18 20.25 3.57 -3.39
CA ASN A 18 21.05 2.36 -3.29
C ASN A 18 20.62 1.52 -2.05
N LEU A 19 21.06 0.26 -1.98
CA LEU A 19 20.70 -0.63 -0.87
C LEU A 19 21.14 -0.10 0.52
N ARG A 20 22.26 0.62 0.60
CA ARG A 20 22.71 1.22 1.88
C ARG A 20 21.70 2.24 2.40
N ASP A 21 21.17 3.08 1.53
CA ASP A 21 20.17 4.09 1.89
C ASP A 21 18.83 3.43 2.21
N ILE A 22 18.41 2.40 1.47
CA ILE A 22 17.22 1.62 1.82
C ILE A 22 17.34 1.01 3.22
N ASN A 23 18.50 0.44 3.57
CA ASN A 23 18.73 -0.15 4.89
C ASN A 23 18.66 0.90 6.02
N ARG A 24 19.00 2.17 5.74
CA ARG A 24 18.82 3.26 6.72
C ARG A 24 17.34 3.53 7.03
N HIS A 25 16.45 3.33 6.05
CA HIS A 25 15.01 3.45 6.26
C HIS A 25 14.42 2.19 6.91
N ALA A 26 14.78 1.02 6.39
CA ALA A 26 14.33 -0.25 6.93
C ALA A 26 15.24 -1.42 6.54
N ARG A 27 15.57 -2.23 7.54
CA ARG A 27 16.30 -3.50 7.36
C ARG A 27 15.40 -4.60 6.75
N ARG A 28 14.11 -4.62 7.10
CA ARG A 28 13.17 -5.68 6.72
C ARG A 28 11.99 -5.12 5.93
N TRP A 29 11.72 -5.77 4.80
CA TRP A 29 10.64 -5.47 3.87
C TRP A 29 9.80 -6.72 3.68
N ASP A 30 8.50 -6.62 3.92
CA ASP A 30 7.59 -7.75 3.90
C ASP A 30 6.77 -7.77 2.60
N HIS A 31 6.47 -8.96 2.08
CA HIS A 31 5.52 -9.11 0.99
C HIS A 31 4.17 -8.50 1.39
N PRO A 32 3.47 -7.73 0.52
CA PRO A 32 2.26 -6.99 0.91
C PRO A 32 1.15 -7.87 1.52
N VAL A 33 0.97 -9.09 1.01
CA VAL A 33 0.01 -10.06 1.57
C VAL A 33 0.25 -10.38 3.05
N LYS A 34 1.50 -10.35 3.51
CA LYS A 34 1.83 -10.56 4.92
C LYS A 34 1.17 -9.49 5.80
N GLY A 35 1.11 -8.26 5.32
CA GLY A 35 0.44 -7.17 6.00
C GLY A 35 -1.07 -7.34 6.05
N LEU A 36 -1.69 -7.79 4.94
CA LEU A 36 -3.12 -8.14 4.89
C LEU A 36 -3.47 -9.29 5.84
N LEU A 37 -2.64 -10.33 5.92
CA LEU A 37 -2.86 -11.45 6.84
C LEU A 37 -2.79 -11.01 8.31
N LYS A 38 -1.82 -10.15 8.66
CA LYS A 38 -1.73 -9.55 10.01
C LYS A 38 -2.96 -8.69 10.32
N TYR A 39 -3.43 -7.91 9.35
CA TYR A 39 -4.66 -7.13 9.49
C TYR A 39 -5.88 -8.04 9.74
N ALA A 40 -6.07 -9.08 8.94
CA ALA A 40 -7.16 -10.04 9.11
C ALA A 40 -7.14 -10.75 10.47
N GLN A 41 -5.95 -11.07 10.98
CA GLN A 41 -5.78 -11.58 12.35
C GLN A 41 -6.22 -10.56 13.41
N SER A 42 -5.89 -9.28 13.21
CA SER A 42 -6.31 -8.20 14.11
C SER A 42 -7.83 -7.99 14.07
N VAL A 43 -8.45 -8.02 12.88
CA VAL A 43 -9.91 -8.01 12.69
C VAL A 43 -10.57 -9.12 13.48
N LYS A 44 -10.06 -10.36 13.36
CA LYS A 44 -10.57 -11.51 14.11
C LYS A 44 -10.43 -11.32 15.62
N LYS A 45 -9.29 -10.81 16.09
CA LYS A 45 -9.01 -10.56 17.51
C LYS A 45 -9.96 -9.51 18.12
N HIS A 46 -10.38 -8.52 17.35
CA HIS A 46 -11.25 -7.43 17.81
C HIS A 46 -12.71 -7.59 17.38
N GLY A 47 -13.14 -8.82 17.07
CA GLY A 47 -14.56 -9.14 16.83
C GLY A 47 -15.14 -8.61 15.53
N GLY A 48 -14.31 -8.34 14.51
CA GLY A 48 -14.76 -7.87 13.20
C GLY A 48 -14.96 -6.36 13.06
N ASP A 49 -14.81 -5.60 14.14
CA ASP A 49 -15.05 -4.15 14.16
C ASP A 49 -13.79 -3.36 13.79
N ILE A 50 -13.76 -2.79 12.58
CA ILE A 50 -12.62 -2.04 12.04
C ILE A 50 -12.29 -0.81 12.89
N LEU A 51 -13.31 -0.18 13.51
CA LEU A 51 -13.13 1.02 14.32
C LEU A 51 -12.40 0.73 15.63
N LYS A 52 -12.48 -0.51 16.14
CA LYS A 52 -11.79 -0.99 17.34
C LYS A 52 -10.35 -1.44 17.10
N LEU A 53 -9.91 -1.51 15.85
CA LEU A 53 -8.55 -1.93 15.54
C LEU A 53 -7.51 -0.90 16.01
N PRO A 54 -6.28 -1.33 16.33
CA PRO A 54 -5.15 -0.42 16.46
C PRO A 54 -4.96 0.39 15.16
N LYS A 55 -4.65 1.69 15.27
CA LYS A 55 -4.38 2.59 14.13
C LYS A 55 -3.33 1.97 13.17
N LYS A 56 -2.23 1.47 13.73
CA LYS A 56 -1.14 0.85 12.96
C LYS A 56 -1.57 -0.38 12.14
N ASP A 57 -2.61 -1.10 12.56
CA ASP A 57 -3.13 -2.24 11.79
C ASP A 57 -3.99 -1.77 10.61
N ARG A 58 -4.76 -0.69 10.76
CA ARG A 58 -5.50 -0.06 9.65
C ARG A 58 -4.57 0.61 8.63
N GLU A 59 -3.50 1.25 9.11
CA GLU A 59 -2.44 1.77 8.24
C GLU A 59 -1.75 0.65 7.47
N ARG A 60 -1.40 -0.45 8.16
CA ARG A 60 -0.81 -1.64 7.51
C ARG A 60 -1.70 -2.19 6.39
N TYR A 61 -3.01 -2.21 6.61
CA TYR A 61 -3.97 -2.60 5.58
C TYR A 61 -3.86 -1.69 4.34
N CYS A 62 -3.89 -0.37 4.52
CA CYS A 62 -3.76 0.60 3.43
C CYS A 62 -2.43 0.47 2.68
N VAL A 63 -1.31 0.42 3.41
CA VAL A 63 0.05 0.27 2.84
C VAL A 63 0.18 -1.03 2.05
N SER A 64 -0.41 -2.12 2.55
CA SER A 64 -0.39 -3.41 1.86
C SER A 64 -1.18 -3.38 0.56
N LEU A 65 -2.35 -2.73 0.55
CA LEU A 65 -3.16 -2.57 -0.67
C LEU A 65 -2.46 -1.70 -1.70
N VAL A 66 -1.80 -0.61 -1.28
CA VAL A 66 -0.97 0.20 -2.18
C VAL A 66 0.15 -0.64 -2.80
N GLY A 67 0.86 -1.44 -1.99
CA GLY A 67 1.91 -2.33 -2.49
C GLY A 67 1.41 -3.36 -3.51
N LEU A 68 0.21 -3.92 -3.31
CA LEU A 68 -0.40 -4.82 -4.29
C LEU A 68 -0.89 -4.10 -5.55
N ALA A 69 -1.46 -2.90 -5.41
CA ALA A 69 -1.88 -2.10 -6.55
C ALA A 69 -0.69 -1.73 -7.43
N LEU A 70 0.44 -1.33 -6.83
CA LEU A 70 1.70 -1.06 -7.52
C LEU A 70 2.24 -2.32 -8.23
N LYS A 71 2.19 -3.49 -7.57
CA LYS A 71 2.57 -4.76 -8.18
C LYS A 71 1.71 -5.11 -9.40
N ASN A 72 0.40 -4.90 -9.31
CA ASN A 72 -0.51 -5.14 -10.43
C ASN A 72 -0.25 -4.18 -11.60
N ASP A 73 0.08 -2.92 -11.29
CA ASP A 73 0.25 -1.87 -12.27
C ASP A 73 1.56 -1.99 -13.04
N SER A 74 2.67 -2.15 -12.32
CA SER A 74 4.01 -2.14 -12.89
C SER A 74 4.57 -3.54 -13.18
N ASN A 75 3.87 -4.60 -12.76
CA ASN A 75 4.38 -5.98 -12.81
C ASN A 75 5.76 -6.16 -12.14
N LEU A 76 6.12 -5.29 -11.19
CA LEU A 76 7.38 -5.38 -10.42
C LEU A 76 7.13 -6.03 -9.07
N ASP A 77 8.20 -6.57 -8.48
CA ASP A 77 8.13 -7.20 -7.16
C ASP A 77 8.21 -6.17 -6.04
N TRP A 78 7.05 -5.62 -5.66
CA TRP A 78 6.89 -4.62 -4.60
C TRP A 78 6.82 -5.20 -3.19
N TRP A 79 7.39 -4.47 -2.24
CA TRP A 79 7.53 -4.83 -0.82
C TRP A 79 7.10 -3.67 0.06
N THR A 80 6.70 -3.98 1.29
CA THR A 80 6.16 -3.01 2.25
C THR A 80 6.98 -3.00 3.53
N HIS A 81 7.07 -1.84 4.16
CA HIS A 81 7.59 -1.71 5.51
C HIS A 81 6.70 -0.80 6.34
N MET A 82 6.51 -1.15 7.62
CA MET A 82 5.76 -0.34 8.58
C MET A 82 6.77 0.22 9.59
N PRO A 83 7.15 1.51 9.50
CA PRO A 83 8.04 2.14 10.47
C PRO A 83 7.46 2.08 11.89
N ASN A 84 8.34 2.00 12.89
CA ASN A 84 7.93 2.02 14.31
C ASN A 84 7.61 3.43 14.82
N SER A 85 8.08 4.46 14.12
CA SER A 85 7.86 5.87 14.42
C SER A 85 7.26 6.57 13.21
N ASP A 86 6.22 7.38 13.43
CA ASP A 86 5.64 8.23 12.39
C ASP A 86 6.35 9.61 12.40
N PRO A 87 6.50 10.29 11.24
CA PRO A 87 6.18 9.86 9.88
C PRO A 87 7.35 9.11 9.17
N PRO A 88 7.09 8.36 8.08
CA PRO A 88 5.77 8.10 7.46
C PRO A 88 5.02 6.91 8.08
N ASP A 89 3.72 6.79 7.83
CA ASP A 89 2.91 5.67 8.33
C ASP A 89 3.36 4.31 7.74
N GLY A 90 3.81 4.32 6.48
CA GLY A 90 4.37 3.17 5.77
C GLY A 90 5.32 3.52 4.64
N LEU A 91 6.07 2.52 4.19
CA LEU A 91 6.96 2.60 3.02
C LEU A 91 6.62 1.48 2.05
N VAL A 92 6.72 1.77 0.75
CA VAL A 92 6.67 0.77 -0.33
C VAL A 92 7.93 0.85 -1.17
N MET A 93 8.45 -0.29 -1.61
CA MET A 93 9.70 -0.34 -2.37
C MET A 93 9.74 -1.52 -3.33
N THR A 94 10.37 -1.30 -4.48
CA THR A 94 10.79 -2.34 -5.42
C THR A 94 12.27 -2.22 -5.72
N LEU A 95 12.90 -3.32 -6.16
CA LEU A 95 14.30 -3.34 -6.57
C LEU A 95 14.39 -3.68 -8.06
N ARG A 96 15.26 -2.98 -8.78
CA ARG A 96 15.68 -3.35 -10.14
C ARG A 96 17.18 -3.58 -10.16
N GLN A 97 17.60 -4.55 -10.96
CA GLN A 97 19.02 -4.79 -11.20
C GLN A 97 19.48 -3.93 -12.37
N GLU A 98 20.51 -3.13 -12.14
CA GLU A 98 21.15 -2.29 -13.15
C GLU A 98 22.04 -3.14 -14.07
N LYS A 99 22.45 -2.58 -15.22
CA LYS A 99 23.33 -3.25 -16.19
C LYS A 99 24.66 -3.72 -15.60
N ASN A 100 25.15 -3.04 -14.56
CA ASN A 100 26.39 -3.39 -13.84
C ASN A 100 26.19 -4.46 -12.76
N GLY A 101 24.98 -5.04 -12.64
CA GLY A 101 24.64 -6.06 -11.66
C GLY A 101 24.25 -5.53 -10.28
N ALA A 102 24.38 -4.22 -10.02
CA ALA A 102 23.98 -3.60 -8.75
C ALA A 102 22.46 -3.48 -8.64
N TYR A 103 21.93 -3.60 -7.41
CA TYR A 103 20.51 -3.35 -7.15
C TYR A 103 20.27 -1.88 -6.81
N MET A 104 19.29 -1.29 -7.48
CA MET A 104 18.74 0.03 -7.14
C MET A 104 17.30 -0.14 -6.67
N GLY A 105 16.97 0.55 -5.58
CA GLY A 105 15.63 0.60 -5.05
C GLY A 105 14.88 1.83 -5.49
N TYR A 106 13.58 1.64 -5.69
CA TYR A 106 12.61 2.68 -5.93
C TYR A 106 11.63 2.63 -4.78
N MET A 107 11.61 3.67 -3.96
CA MET A 107 10.87 3.71 -2.71
C MET A 107 9.93 4.91 -2.69
N ARG A 108 8.77 4.73 -2.06
CA ARG A 108 7.81 5.79 -1.81
C ARG A 108 7.30 5.72 -0.37
N GLU A 109 7.05 6.89 0.19
CA GLU A 109 6.33 7.02 1.46
C GLU A 109 4.84 6.89 1.24
N VAL A 110 4.15 6.30 2.21
CA VAL A 110 2.70 6.19 2.25
C VAL A 110 2.23 6.83 3.54
N GLU A 111 1.41 7.87 3.40
CA GLU A 111 0.70 8.53 4.50
C GLU A 111 -0.76 8.06 4.45
N VAL A 112 -1.34 7.78 5.62
CA VAL A 112 -2.70 7.30 5.77
C VAL A 112 -3.52 8.28 6.60
N VAL A 113 -4.68 8.64 6.09
CA VAL A 113 -5.72 9.36 6.84
C VAL A 113 -6.98 8.56 6.93
N GLU A 114 -7.71 8.74 8.02
CA GLU A 114 -8.98 8.08 8.25
C GLU A 114 -10.11 9.08 8.12
N HIS A 115 -11.10 8.74 7.29
CA HIS A 115 -12.35 9.48 7.22
C HIS A 115 -13.42 8.71 8.00
N ARG A 116 -13.85 9.27 9.14
CA ARG A 116 -14.80 8.68 10.10
C ARG A 116 -16.11 9.46 10.25
N ASP A 117 -16.20 10.62 9.62
CA ASP A 117 -17.35 11.53 9.71
C ASP A 117 -18.34 11.32 8.56
N ALA A 118 -19.36 12.17 8.47
CA ALA A 118 -20.29 12.21 7.34
C ALA A 118 -19.57 12.40 6.00
N SER A 119 -20.06 11.74 4.95
CA SER A 119 -19.41 11.61 3.62
C SER A 119 -18.90 12.91 3.02
N GLU A 120 -19.64 14.00 3.18
CA GLU A 120 -19.33 15.34 2.69
C GLU A 120 -18.02 15.91 3.26
N LYS A 121 -17.55 15.42 4.41
CA LYS A 121 -16.30 15.87 5.04
C LYS A 121 -15.05 15.18 4.50
N ILE A 122 -15.16 14.19 3.62
CA ILE A 122 -13.98 13.49 3.08
C ILE A 122 -13.01 14.45 2.38
N LEU A 123 -13.54 15.47 1.70
CA LEU A 123 -12.73 16.51 1.07
C LEU A 123 -11.88 17.26 2.10
N ASP A 124 -12.48 17.62 3.24
CA ASP A 124 -11.79 18.37 4.29
C ASP A 124 -10.67 17.54 4.91
N VAL A 125 -10.90 16.24 5.13
CA VAL A 125 -9.91 15.29 5.65
C VAL A 125 -8.70 15.17 4.72
N ILE A 126 -8.92 15.12 3.40
CA ILE A 126 -7.83 15.04 2.42
C ILE A 126 -7.14 16.40 2.28
N ARG A 127 -7.92 17.48 2.22
CA ARG A 127 -7.43 18.85 2.03
C ARG A 127 -6.54 19.31 3.17
N SER A 128 -6.88 18.99 4.43
CA SER A 128 -6.05 19.34 5.59
C SER A 128 -4.62 18.80 5.41
N LYS A 129 -4.49 17.53 5.00
CA LYS A 129 -3.17 16.95 4.70
C LYS A 129 -2.48 17.61 3.51
N MET A 130 -3.20 17.93 2.45
CA MET A 130 -2.63 18.59 1.28
C MET A 130 -2.07 19.99 1.58
N ALA A 131 -2.61 20.69 2.57
CA ALA A 131 -2.25 22.08 2.90
C ALA A 131 -1.27 22.22 4.06
N GLU A 132 -1.32 21.33 5.05
CA GLU A 132 -0.62 21.52 6.34
C GLU A 132 0.86 21.11 6.34
N LYS A 133 1.31 20.29 5.40
CA LYS A 133 2.66 19.71 5.44
C LYS A 133 3.32 19.65 4.06
N THR A 134 4.62 19.91 4.06
CA THR A 134 5.49 19.57 2.94
C THR A 134 5.88 18.10 3.07
N TYR A 135 5.37 17.26 2.17
CA TYR A 135 5.78 15.85 2.07
C TYR A 135 6.94 15.70 1.10
N GLU A 136 7.69 14.60 1.26
CA GLU A 136 8.63 14.15 0.24
C GLU A 136 7.93 14.03 -1.11
N SER A 137 8.64 14.41 -2.17
CA SER A 137 8.16 14.27 -3.54
C SER A 137 7.69 12.84 -3.78
N ASN A 138 6.47 12.68 -4.29
CA ASN A 138 5.87 11.39 -4.63
C ASN A 138 5.44 10.51 -3.45
N THR A 139 5.24 11.12 -2.28
CA THR A 139 4.43 10.52 -1.22
C THR A 139 3.04 10.17 -1.72
N ILE A 140 2.56 8.98 -1.36
CA ILE A 140 1.20 8.50 -1.62
C ILE A 140 0.34 8.83 -0.40
N LEU A 141 -0.71 9.61 -0.58
CA LEU A 141 -1.73 9.79 0.44
C LEU A 141 -2.87 8.78 0.21
N VAL A 142 -3.20 8.01 1.25
CA VAL A 142 -4.32 7.08 1.24
C VAL A 142 -5.35 7.53 2.27
N CYS A 143 -6.57 7.82 1.83
CA CYS A 143 -7.71 8.03 2.70
C CYS A 143 -8.46 6.71 2.89
N LEU A 144 -8.46 6.18 4.12
CA LEU A 144 -9.29 5.06 4.52
C LEU A 144 -10.69 5.59 4.88
N ALA A 145 -11.67 5.35 4.01
CA ALA A 145 -13.06 5.70 4.27
C ALA A 145 -13.71 4.61 5.13
N LEU A 146 -14.06 4.98 6.37
CA LEU A 146 -14.64 4.08 7.38
C LEU A 146 -16.14 4.30 7.56
N THR A 147 -16.68 5.42 7.10
CA THR A 147 -18.12 5.71 7.17
C THR A 147 -18.86 5.03 6.02
N PRO A 148 -19.88 4.19 6.30
CA PRO A 148 -20.76 3.68 5.27
C PRO A 148 -21.60 4.83 4.67
N ALA A 149 -21.36 5.16 3.41
CA ALA A 149 -22.08 6.21 2.69
C ALA A 149 -21.97 6.02 1.16
N ILE A 150 -22.72 6.84 0.42
CA ILE A 150 -22.56 6.96 -1.04
C ILE A 150 -21.56 8.09 -1.30
N TYR A 151 -20.49 7.77 -2.01
CA TYR A 151 -19.43 8.72 -2.34
C TYR A 151 -19.43 9.02 -3.85
N ASP A 152 -19.41 10.31 -4.20
CA ASP A 152 -19.08 10.78 -5.54
C ASP A 152 -17.58 11.07 -5.64
N PHE A 153 -16.79 10.01 -5.87
CA PHE A 153 -15.34 10.13 -5.96
C PHE A 153 -14.87 10.87 -7.20
N GLN A 154 -15.67 10.92 -8.26
CA GLN A 154 -15.31 11.66 -9.47
C GLN A 154 -15.37 13.16 -9.22
N LYS A 155 -16.45 13.64 -8.58
CA LYS A 155 -16.55 15.03 -8.13
C LYS A 155 -15.44 15.37 -7.14
N LEU A 156 -15.15 14.48 -6.18
CA LEU A 156 -14.05 14.66 -5.23
C LEU A 156 -12.70 14.83 -5.94
N ALA A 157 -12.40 13.99 -6.95
CA ALA A 157 -11.17 14.09 -7.74
C ALA A 157 -11.07 15.44 -8.47
N THR A 158 -12.15 15.92 -9.10
CA THR A 158 -12.18 17.24 -9.75
C THR A 158 -11.89 18.37 -8.77
N MET A 159 -12.48 18.32 -7.57
CA MET A 159 -12.24 19.34 -6.53
C MET A 159 -10.77 19.33 -6.08
N LEU A 160 -10.20 18.15 -5.82
CA LEU A 160 -8.80 18.02 -5.38
C LEU A 160 -7.79 18.45 -6.46
N ALA A 161 -8.08 18.24 -7.74
CA ALA A 161 -7.19 18.62 -8.84
C ALA A 161 -6.91 20.13 -8.91
N SER A 162 -7.84 20.96 -8.42
CA SER A 162 -7.66 22.42 -8.33
C SER A 162 -6.75 22.87 -7.19
N ILE A 163 -6.37 21.97 -6.27
CA ILE A 163 -5.58 22.31 -5.08
C ILE A 163 -4.09 22.21 -5.40
N LYS A 164 -3.36 23.31 -5.18
CA LYS A 164 -1.89 23.32 -5.29
C LYS A 164 -1.27 22.66 -4.06
N SER A 165 -0.81 21.43 -4.21
CA SER A 165 -0.08 20.67 -3.17
C SER A 165 1.09 19.88 -3.76
N SER A 166 2.07 19.51 -2.91
CA SER A 166 3.13 18.55 -3.26
C SER A 166 2.63 17.10 -3.28
N LEU A 167 1.49 16.80 -2.64
CA LEU A 167 0.82 15.51 -2.73
C LEU A 167 0.10 15.39 -4.08
N LYS A 168 0.66 14.58 -4.98
CA LYS A 168 0.13 14.34 -6.34
C LYS A 168 -0.54 12.99 -6.51
N HIS A 169 -0.42 12.10 -5.54
CA HIS A 169 -0.94 10.74 -5.59
C HIS A 169 -1.86 10.52 -4.41
N ILE A 170 -3.17 10.50 -4.69
CA ILE A 170 -4.19 10.44 -3.66
C ILE A 170 -5.15 9.30 -3.99
N PHE A 171 -5.33 8.41 -3.02
CA PHE A 171 -6.19 7.24 -3.14
C PHE A 171 -7.22 7.24 -2.02
N VAL A 172 -8.38 6.65 -2.30
CA VAL A 172 -9.35 6.25 -1.29
C VAL A 172 -9.41 4.72 -1.28
N VAL A 173 -9.31 4.17 -0.07
CA VAL A 173 -9.48 2.75 0.21
C VAL A 173 -10.71 2.60 1.08
N PHE A 174 -11.55 1.62 0.77
CA PHE A 174 -12.72 1.28 1.56
C PHE A 174 -13.04 -0.20 1.46
N THR A 175 -13.72 -0.72 2.48
CA THR A 175 -14.32 -2.05 2.43
C THR A 175 -15.68 -1.92 1.74
N GLY A 176 -15.71 -2.18 0.44
CA GLY A 176 -16.94 -2.09 -0.35
C GLY A 176 -16.73 -2.46 -1.81
N ILE A 177 -17.85 -2.63 -2.50
CA ILE A 177 -17.93 -3.03 -3.90
C ILE A 177 -18.57 -1.91 -4.70
N SER A 178 -18.17 -1.76 -5.95
CA SER A 178 -18.80 -0.76 -6.84
C SER A 178 -20.27 -1.12 -7.04
N LEU A 179 -21.19 -0.16 -6.85
CA LEU A 179 -22.61 -0.38 -7.15
C LEU A 179 -22.89 -0.59 -8.65
N THR A 180 -21.90 -0.27 -9.49
CA THR A 180 -21.95 -0.48 -10.95
C THR A 180 -21.47 -1.86 -11.38
N GLN A 181 -20.92 -2.68 -10.46
CA GLN A 181 -20.54 -4.06 -10.74
C GLN A 181 -21.76 -4.97 -10.54
N GLY A 182 -21.94 -5.96 -11.41
CA GLY A 182 -23.00 -6.97 -11.27
C GLY A 182 -22.87 -7.77 -9.96
N LEU A 183 -23.85 -8.64 -9.69
CA LEU A 183 -23.88 -9.49 -8.48
C LEU A 183 -22.54 -10.24 -8.31
N LEU A 184 -21.80 -9.90 -7.25
CA LEU A 184 -20.55 -10.56 -6.88
C LEU A 184 -20.84 -11.83 -6.07
N SER A 185 -20.06 -12.87 -6.31
CA SER A 185 -20.09 -14.09 -5.48
C SER A 185 -19.57 -13.81 -4.06
N ALA A 186 -19.97 -14.64 -3.09
CA ALA A 186 -19.48 -14.55 -1.70
C ALA A 186 -17.94 -14.63 -1.62
N ASP A 187 -17.34 -15.44 -2.50
CA ASP A 187 -15.89 -15.58 -2.62
C ASP A 187 -15.23 -14.26 -3.08
N GLN A 188 -15.78 -13.63 -4.13
CA GLN A 188 -15.29 -12.35 -4.61
C GLN A 188 -15.40 -11.26 -3.55
N ILE A 189 -16.48 -11.24 -2.76
CA ILE A 189 -16.64 -10.27 -1.67
C ILE A 189 -15.50 -10.39 -0.63
N GLN A 190 -14.99 -11.60 -0.39
CA GLN A 190 -13.94 -11.85 0.60
C GLN A 190 -12.53 -11.57 0.07
N THR A 191 -12.30 -11.75 -1.23
CA THR A 191 -10.97 -11.65 -1.83
C THR A 191 -10.74 -10.37 -2.62
N THR A 192 -11.71 -9.46 -2.63
CA THR A 192 -11.68 -8.30 -3.50
C THR A 192 -11.66 -7.00 -2.71
N TYR A 193 -10.76 -6.09 -3.11
CA TYR A 193 -10.65 -4.76 -2.52
C TYR A 193 -10.81 -3.70 -3.58
N THR A 194 -11.59 -2.67 -3.28
CA THR A 194 -11.75 -1.53 -4.16
C THR A 194 -10.83 -0.40 -3.71
N MET A 195 -10.04 0.11 -4.64
CA MET A 195 -9.23 1.30 -4.44
C MET A 195 -9.54 2.29 -5.55
N VAL A 196 -9.76 3.54 -5.16
CA VAL A 196 -10.07 4.64 -6.08
C VAL A 196 -8.91 5.61 -6.07
N GLN A 197 -8.27 5.79 -7.23
CA GLN A 197 -7.32 6.86 -7.46
C GLN A 197 -8.09 8.14 -7.73
N LEU A 198 -7.87 9.17 -6.92
CA LEU A 198 -8.41 10.51 -7.14
C LEU A 198 -7.45 11.36 -7.96
N LEU A 199 -6.14 11.27 -7.66
CA LEU A 199 -5.06 11.97 -8.35
C LEU A 199 -3.90 11.01 -8.66
N PRO A 200 -3.13 11.22 -9.75
CA PRO A 200 -3.25 12.35 -10.68
C PRO A 200 -4.38 12.19 -11.71
N VAL A 201 -4.77 10.96 -12.01
CA VAL A 201 -5.85 10.63 -12.94
C VAL A 201 -6.93 9.87 -12.19
N PHE A 202 -8.19 10.27 -12.32
CA PHE A 202 -9.28 9.52 -11.69
C PHE A 202 -9.36 8.11 -12.28
N GLY A 203 -9.42 7.11 -11.41
CA GLY A 203 -9.55 5.72 -11.80
C GLY A 203 -9.98 4.85 -10.64
N GLN A 204 -10.70 3.78 -10.93
CA GLN A 204 -11.12 2.81 -9.93
C GLN A 204 -10.59 1.44 -10.32
N THR A 205 -10.01 0.72 -9.37
CA THR A 205 -9.70 -0.69 -9.53
C THR A 205 -10.32 -1.51 -8.44
N THR A 206 -10.56 -2.77 -8.81
CA THR A 206 -11.04 -3.81 -7.95
C THR A 206 -10.00 -4.93 -8.01
N LEU A 207 -9.21 -5.06 -6.94
CA LEU A 207 -8.08 -5.98 -6.88
C LEU A 207 -8.53 -7.32 -6.26
N ASN A 208 -8.38 -8.41 -7.00
CA ASN A 208 -8.52 -9.76 -6.45
C ASN A 208 -7.19 -10.20 -5.81
N ILE A 209 -7.18 -10.50 -4.51
CA ILE A 209 -5.94 -10.87 -3.82
C ILE A 209 -5.50 -12.32 -4.03
N ARG A 210 -6.35 -13.19 -4.58
CA ARG A 210 -6.09 -14.63 -4.67
C ARG A 210 -4.75 -14.98 -5.34
N PRO A 211 -4.39 -14.42 -6.51
CA PRO A 211 -3.10 -14.72 -7.13
C PRO A 211 -1.90 -14.37 -6.22
N TYR A 212 -2.03 -13.31 -5.41
CA TYR A 212 -0.97 -12.91 -4.49
C TYR A 212 -0.91 -13.78 -3.24
N LEU A 213 -2.02 -14.41 -2.83
CA LEU A 213 -2.02 -15.40 -1.75
C LEU A 213 -1.21 -16.64 -2.16
N ASP A 214 -1.34 -17.08 -3.42
CA ASP A 214 -0.60 -18.23 -3.95
C ASP A 214 0.90 -17.92 -4.06
N ASP A 215 1.27 -16.77 -4.64
CA ASP A 215 2.66 -16.26 -4.67
C ASP A 215 3.24 -16.15 -3.24
N PHE A 216 2.48 -15.58 -2.30
CA PHE A 216 2.91 -15.48 -0.92
C PHE A 216 3.14 -16.85 -0.27
N LYS A 217 2.23 -17.81 -0.50
CA LYS A 217 2.36 -19.17 0.04
C LYS A 217 3.59 -19.88 -0.51
N GLU A 218 3.87 -19.73 -1.80
CA GLU A 218 5.08 -20.27 -2.41
C GLU A 218 6.33 -19.68 -1.76
N ARG A 219 6.40 -18.35 -1.64
CA ARG A 219 7.52 -17.65 -0.99
C ARG A 219 7.66 -18.03 0.48
N TYR A 220 6.57 -18.14 1.22
CA TYR A 220 6.57 -18.60 2.61
C TYR A 220 7.18 -20.01 2.74
N ASN A 221 6.83 -20.92 1.82
CA ASN A 221 7.39 -22.27 1.81
C ASN A 221 8.88 -22.30 1.42
N LYS A 222 9.33 -21.39 0.55
CA LYS A 222 10.74 -21.22 0.16
C LYS A 222 11.58 -20.40 1.13
N GLY A 223 10.97 -19.79 2.14
CA GLY A 223 11.64 -18.93 3.11
C GLY A 223 11.93 -17.50 2.62
N GLN A 224 11.14 -17.00 1.67
CA GLN A 224 11.38 -15.79 0.88
C GLN A 224 10.26 -14.75 0.97
N GLU A 225 9.42 -14.80 2.00
CA GLU A 225 8.27 -13.89 2.15
C GLU A 225 8.65 -12.47 2.62
N SER A 226 9.90 -12.28 3.03
CA SER A 226 10.48 -11.01 3.44
C SER A 226 11.83 -10.83 2.75
N ARG A 227 12.16 -9.60 2.38
CA ARG A 227 13.51 -9.16 2.00
C ARG A 227 14.19 -8.54 3.20
N ILE A 228 15.45 -8.88 3.40
CA ILE A 228 16.31 -8.33 4.44
C ILE A 228 17.50 -7.68 3.74
N ILE A 229 17.73 -6.40 3.99
CA ILE A 229 18.86 -5.66 3.41
C ILE A 229 19.86 -5.37 4.50
N GLU A 230 21.07 -5.92 4.38
CA GLU A 230 22.15 -5.77 5.35
C GLU A 230 23.50 -5.72 4.65
N ASN A 231 24.41 -4.87 5.12
CA ASN A 231 25.77 -4.77 4.58
C ASN A 231 25.80 -4.63 3.04
N ASN A 232 24.88 -3.83 2.50
CA ASN A 232 24.70 -3.61 1.07
C ASN A 232 24.40 -4.88 0.26
N ARG A 233 23.80 -5.90 0.91
CA ARG A 233 23.38 -7.17 0.32
C ARG A 233 21.92 -7.45 0.60
N LEU A 234 21.31 -8.23 -0.29
CA LEU A 234 19.92 -8.68 -0.19
C LEU A 234 19.89 -10.13 0.29
N TYR A 235 19.12 -10.38 1.34
CA TYR A 235 18.81 -11.69 1.88
C TYR A 235 17.30 -11.91 1.90
N TYR A 236 16.92 -13.16 2.11
CA TYR A 236 15.53 -13.56 2.29
C TYR A 236 15.27 -13.96 3.73
N GLY A 237 14.08 -13.62 4.22
CA GLY A 237 13.63 -13.93 5.56
C GLY A 237 12.23 -14.54 5.55
N THR A 238 11.93 -15.30 6.59
CA THR A 238 10.65 -16.00 6.74
C THR A 238 10.28 -16.22 8.20
N ALA A 239 8.99 -16.29 8.48
CA ALA A 239 8.43 -16.76 9.74
C ALA A 239 8.08 -18.27 9.70
N ASN A 240 8.40 -18.96 8.61
CA ASN A 240 8.16 -20.38 8.47
C ASN A 240 9.08 -21.19 9.40
N PRO A 241 8.52 -21.94 10.38
CA PRO A 241 9.33 -22.69 11.34
C PRO A 241 10.31 -23.68 10.71
N LYS A 242 10.03 -24.16 9.48
CA LYS A 242 10.92 -25.08 8.75
C LYS A 242 12.30 -24.48 8.46
N HIS A 243 12.37 -23.16 8.31
CA HIS A 243 13.60 -22.44 7.99
C HIS A 243 14.21 -21.73 9.20
N VAL A 244 13.47 -21.60 10.30
CA VAL A 244 13.91 -20.92 11.52
C VAL A 244 14.78 -21.83 12.40
N LYS A 245 14.62 -23.15 12.32
CA LYS A 245 15.34 -24.13 13.16
C LYS A 245 16.80 -24.41 12.76
N ASN A 246 17.31 -23.82 11.68
CA ASN A 246 18.68 -24.07 11.19
C ASN A 246 19.71 -22.99 11.57
N ASN A 247 19.34 -22.01 12.40
CA ASN A 247 20.20 -20.87 12.79
C ASN A 247 20.38 -20.71 14.31
N SER A 248 20.19 -21.78 15.09
CA SER A 248 20.47 -21.81 16.54
C SER A 248 21.67 -22.68 16.83
#